data_AF-A0A329SBJ7-F1
#
_entry.id   AF-A0A329SBJ7-F1
#
_cell.length_a   1.000
_cell.length_b   1.000
_cell.length_c   1.000
_cell.angle_alpha   90.00
_cell.angle_beta   90.00
_cell.angle_gamma   90.00
#
_symmetry.space_group_name_H-M   'P 1'
#
loop_
_entity.id
_entity.type
_entity.pdbx_description
1 polymer ?
#
loop_
_entity_poly.entity_id
_entity_poly.type
_entity_poly.pdbx_seq_one_letter_code
_entity_poly.pdbx_strand_id
1 'polypeptide(L)'
;MGDEGYILWEIEGQPIFEVTADVLTNPPQNSAQMNPKKIMIEEPMYIIFNSSTNNAICDSFPMYLKIDYVRLYQDTSDDTDMAIGCDPDTHPTKQFIKDNIDDYIDDDNPDTPVSGMSFCDSNTDWHRHGHVL
;
A
#
# COMPACT_ATOMS: atom_id res chain seq x y z
N MET A 1 9.89 1.46 -5.43
CA MET A 1 9.29 1.89 -6.71
C MET A 1 10.29 2.65 -7.59
N GLY A 2 11.47 3.02 -7.05
CA GLY A 2 12.56 3.61 -7.84
C GLY A 2 12.25 4.99 -8.41
N ASP A 3 13.21 5.54 -9.15
CA ASP A 3 13.12 6.88 -9.75
C ASP A 3 12.19 6.95 -10.98
N GLU A 4 11.76 5.79 -11.50
CA GLU A 4 10.92 5.67 -12.71
C GLU A 4 9.52 5.11 -12.41
N GLY A 5 9.19 4.88 -11.13
CA GLY A 5 7.89 4.36 -10.73
C GLY A 5 6.73 5.34 -10.96
N TYR A 6 5.50 4.82 -10.96
CA TYR A 6 4.29 5.62 -11.07
C TYR A 6 3.11 4.99 -10.32
N ILE A 7 2.13 5.82 -9.99
CA ILE A 7 0.82 5.39 -9.51
C ILE A 7 -0.21 5.77 -10.57
N LEU A 8 -0.95 4.78 -11.06
CA LEU A 8 -1.99 4.95 -12.05
C LEU A 8 -3.33 4.50 -11.46
N TRP A 9 -4.33 5.37 -11.56
CA TRP A 9 -5.72 5.04 -11.25
C TRP A 9 -6.47 4.79 -12.54
N GLU A 10 -7.15 3.65 -12.61
CA GLU A 10 -7.96 3.26 -13.76
C GLU A 10 -9.40 2.91 -13.36
N ILE A 11 -10.34 3.18 -14.26
CA ILE A 11 -11.71 2.69 -14.21
C ILE A 11 -11.98 1.96 -15.52
N GLU A 12 -12.40 0.70 -15.43
CA GLU A 12 -12.69 -0.14 -16.61
C GLU A 12 -11.52 -0.22 -17.62
N GLY A 13 -10.27 -0.20 -17.12
CA GLY A 13 -9.07 -0.21 -17.96
C GLY A 13 -8.83 1.10 -18.72
N GLN A 14 -9.41 2.21 -18.25
CA GLN A 14 -9.16 3.55 -18.75
C GLN A 14 -8.46 4.38 -17.66
N PRO A 15 -7.30 4.98 -17.95
CA PRO A 15 -6.58 5.81 -16.99
C PRO A 15 -7.33 7.11 -16.72
N ILE A 16 -7.56 7.38 -15.43
CA ILE A 16 -8.23 8.60 -14.96
C ILE A 16 -7.27 9.59 -14.32
N PHE A 17 -6.18 9.10 -13.73
CA PHE A 17 -5.18 9.92 -13.06
C PHE A 17 -3.86 9.17 -12.95
N GLU A 18 -2.75 9.89 -13.07
CA GLU A 18 -1.40 9.33 -12.99
C GLU A 18 -0.49 10.26 -12.20
N VAL A 19 0.35 9.68 -11.35
CA VAL A 19 1.41 10.37 -10.63
C VAL A 19 2.72 9.62 -10.88
N THR A 20 3.65 10.26 -11.58
CA THR A 20 4.99 9.71 -11.84
C THR A 20 5.98 10.11 -10.74
N ALA A 21 7.03 9.32 -10.55
CA ALA A 21 8.10 9.62 -9.59
C ALA A 21 8.79 10.97 -9.87
N ASP A 22 8.89 11.41 -11.12
CA ASP A 22 9.47 12.71 -11.51
C ASP A 22 8.74 13.90 -10.85
N VAL A 23 7.42 13.80 -10.63
CA VAL A 23 6.65 14.84 -9.92
C VAL A 23 7.14 15.03 -8.48
N LEU A 24 7.69 13.99 -7.86
CA LEU A 24 8.20 14.00 -6.49
C LEU A 24 9.71 14.32 -6.44
N THR A 25 10.50 13.78 -7.37
CA THR A 25 11.96 13.90 -7.38
C THR A 25 12.47 15.15 -8.10
N ASN A 26 11.65 15.73 -8.98
CA ASN A 26 11.98 16.92 -9.78
C ASN A 26 10.83 17.97 -9.78
N PRO A 27 10.38 18.42 -8.60
CA PRO A 27 9.29 19.38 -8.54
C PRO A 27 9.73 20.73 -9.13
N PRO A 28 8.81 21.49 -9.78
CA PRO A 28 9.12 22.80 -10.32
C PRO A 28 9.79 23.71 -9.28
N GLN A 29 10.88 24.36 -9.67
CA GLN A 29 11.67 25.21 -8.78
C GLN A 29 11.57 26.68 -9.19
N ASN A 30 11.56 27.56 -8.19
CA ASN A 30 11.87 28.97 -8.40
C ASN A 30 13.40 29.19 -8.30
N SER A 31 13.85 30.44 -8.43
CA SER A 31 15.27 30.79 -8.32
C SER A 31 15.91 30.43 -6.96
N ALA A 32 15.09 30.30 -5.91
CA ALA A 32 15.54 29.93 -4.58
C ALA A 32 15.57 28.40 -4.37
N GLN A 33 15.09 27.60 -5.34
CA GLN A 33 15.07 26.13 -5.32
C GLN A 33 14.61 25.52 -3.99
N MET A 34 13.54 26.09 -3.42
CA MET A 34 13.08 25.74 -2.07
C MET A 34 12.22 24.47 -2.02
N ASN A 35 11.73 23.97 -3.16
CA ASN A 35 10.86 22.80 -3.14
C ASN A 35 11.69 21.54 -2.90
N PRO A 36 11.45 20.80 -1.81
CA PRO A 36 12.24 19.63 -1.49
C PRO A 36 11.97 18.51 -2.50
N LYS A 37 13.04 17.81 -2.88
CA LYS A 37 12.92 16.52 -3.57
C LYS A 37 12.42 15.48 -2.59
N LYS A 38 11.45 14.68 -3.02
CA LYS A 38 10.93 13.55 -2.25
C LYS A 38 11.23 12.26 -2.98
N ILE A 39 11.51 11.20 -2.24
CA ILE A 39 11.56 9.85 -2.77
C ILE A 39 10.12 9.32 -2.90
N MET A 40 9.92 8.39 -3.83
CA MET A 40 8.67 7.63 -3.87
C MET A 40 8.54 6.77 -2.61
N ILE A 41 7.30 6.42 -2.25
CA ILE A 41 7.04 5.54 -1.11
C ILE A 41 7.60 4.15 -1.44
N GLU A 42 8.54 3.69 -0.63
CA GLU A 42 9.16 2.35 -0.75
C GLU A 42 8.78 1.42 0.40
N GLU A 43 7.93 1.92 1.31
CA GLU A 43 7.45 1.20 2.47
C GLU A 43 6.24 0.30 2.12
N PRO A 44 5.99 -0.74 2.92
CA PRO A 44 4.81 -1.59 2.79
C PRO A 44 3.52 -0.78 2.91
N MET A 45 2.58 -1.00 1.99
CA MET A 45 1.27 -0.33 1.96
C MET A 45 0.14 -1.33 2.22
N TYR A 46 -0.93 -0.85 2.84
CA TYR A 46 -2.17 -1.59 3.06
C TYR A 46 -3.28 -1.11 2.11
N ILE A 47 -4.15 -2.04 1.71
CA ILE A 47 -5.38 -1.71 0.99
C ILE A 47 -6.51 -1.67 2.00
N ILE A 48 -7.11 -0.49 2.19
CA ILE A 48 -8.25 -0.30 3.11
C ILE A 48 -9.49 0.07 2.31
N PHE A 49 -10.58 -0.64 2.57
CA PHE A 49 -11.92 -0.28 2.11
C PHE A 49 -12.79 0.04 3.32
N ASN A 50 -13.25 1.28 3.43
CA ASN A 50 -14.18 1.69 4.47
C ASN A 50 -15.45 2.30 3.86
N SER A 51 -16.56 2.15 4.58
CA SER A 51 -17.82 2.82 4.28
C SER A 51 -18.21 3.61 5.52
N SER A 52 -18.20 4.94 5.44
CA SER A 52 -18.58 5.81 6.57
C SER A 52 -19.94 6.47 6.32
N THR A 53 -20.67 6.73 7.40
CA THR A 53 -21.96 7.42 7.37
C THR A 53 -21.80 8.87 7.82
N ASN A 54 -20.90 9.61 7.16
CA ASN A 54 -20.65 11.02 7.48
C ASN A 54 -21.30 11.92 6.44
N ASN A 55 -22.63 11.92 6.36
CA ASN A 55 -23.40 13.02 5.79
C ASN A 55 -24.90 12.81 6.08
N ALA A 56 -25.57 13.86 6.56
CA ALA A 56 -27.03 13.93 6.73
C ALA A 56 -27.78 14.01 5.38
N ILE A 57 -27.18 13.46 4.32
CA ILE A 57 -27.76 13.41 2.98
C ILE A 57 -28.63 12.16 2.95
N CYS A 58 -29.85 12.37 3.45
CA CYS A 58 -31.04 11.56 3.22
C CYS A 58 -31.18 10.30 4.08
N ASP A 59 -32.32 10.20 4.76
CA ASP A 59 -32.84 9.07 5.53
C ASP A 59 -33.12 7.80 4.67
N SER A 60 -32.31 7.54 3.65
CA SER A 60 -32.44 6.44 2.67
C SER A 60 -31.74 5.16 3.13
N PHE A 61 -31.52 5.00 4.43
CA PHE A 61 -30.83 3.86 5.01
C PHE A 61 -31.64 2.55 4.91
N PRO A 62 -30.98 1.39 4.71
CA PRO A 62 -29.52 1.18 4.66
C PRO A 62 -28.91 1.09 3.24
N MET A 63 -27.75 1.72 3.05
CA MET A 63 -26.87 1.54 1.88
C MET A 63 -25.79 0.50 2.17
N TYR A 64 -25.42 -0.28 1.15
CA TYR A 64 -24.43 -1.35 1.25
C TYR A 64 -23.33 -1.17 0.20
N LEU A 65 -22.07 -1.18 0.63
CA LEU A 65 -20.92 -1.37 -0.25
C LEU A 65 -20.68 -2.87 -0.41
N LYS A 66 -20.75 -3.37 -1.65
CA LYS A 66 -20.45 -4.77 -1.98
C LYS A 66 -19.22 -4.82 -2.88
N ILE A 67 -18.26 -5.65 -2.50
CA ILE A 67 -17.03 -5.91 -3.25
C ILE A 67 -17.07 -7.38 -3.64
N ASP A 68 -17.07 -7.68 -4.93
CA ASP A 68 -17.11 -9.06 -5.41
C ASP A 68 -15.75 -9.75 -5.22
N TYR A 69 -14.67 -9.06 -5.57
CA TYR A 69 -13.31 -9.54 -5.37
C TYR A 69 -12.29 -8.40 -5.42
N VAL A 70 -11.14 -8.63 -4.80
CA VAL A 70 -9.95 -7.77 -4.89
C VAL A 70 -8.82 -8.61 -5.51
N ARG A 71 -8.02 -8.01 -6.40
CA ARG A 71 -6.82 -8.66 -6.94
C ARG A 71 -5.61 -7.77 -6.67
N LEU A 72 -4.54 -8.39 -6.20
CA LEU A 72 -3.22 -7.78 -6.05
C LEU A 72 -2.28 -8.53 -7.00
N TYR A 73 -1.53 -7.79 -7.80
CA TYR A 73 -0.53 -8.34 -8.71
C TYR A 73 0.85 -7.91 -8.24
N GLN A 74 1.79 -8.84 -8.25
CA GLN A 74 3.20 -8.62 -7.99
C GLN A 74 3.98 -9.22 -9.16
N ASP A 75 5.03 -8.55 -9.62
CA ASP A 75 5.94 -9.13 -10.62
C ASP A 75 6.79 -10.21 -9.95
N THR A 76 6.78 -11.39 -10.54
CA THR A 76 7.49 -12.59 -10.07
C THR A 76 8.63 -12.96 -11.00
N SER A 77 8.98 -12.07 -11.94
CA SER A 77 10.14 -12.24 -12.81
C SER A 77 11.45 -12.29 -12.00
N ASP A 78 12.44 -13.04 -12.48
CA ASP A 78 13.74 -13.17 -11.78
C ASP A 78 14.54 -11.86 -11.77
N ASP A 79 14.22 -10.92 -12.67
CA ASP A 79 14.86 -9.62 -12.83
C ASP A 79 14.07 -8.48 -12.13
N THR A 80 13.06 -8.82 -11.32
CA THR A 80 12.25 -7.83 -10.61
C THR A 80 13.02 -7.16 -9.48
N ASP A 81 12.90 -5.83 -9.37
CA ASP A 81 13.36 -5.08 -8.20
C ASP A 81 12.38 -5.21 -7.01
N MET A 82 11.26 -5.93 -7.16
CA MET A 82 10.31 -6.15 -6.07
C MET A 82 10.76 -7.26 -5.13
N ALA A 83 10.94 -6.88 -3.86
CA ALA A 83 11.17 -7.83 -2.80
C ALA A 83 9.85 -8.48 -2.36
N ILE A 84 9.63 -9.72 -2.78
CA ILE A 84 8.49 -10.53 -2.35
C ILE A 84 8.93 -11.40 -1.17
N GLY A 85 8.29 -11.20 -0.03
CA GLY A 85 8.57 -11.94 1.20
C GLY A 85 7.87 -11.32 2.39
N CYS A 86 7.93 -12.00 3.53
CA CYS A 86 7.33 -11.52 4.77
C CYS A 86 8.11 -10.37 5.41
N ASP A 87 9.44 -10.42 5.33
CA ASP A 87 10.38 -9.45 5.91
C ASP A 87 11.69 -9.50 5.11
N PRO A 88 11.74 -8.91 3.90
CA PRO A 88 12.93 -8.93 3.07
C PRO A 88 14.06 -8.09 3.69
N ASP A 89 15.31 -8.58 3.61
CA ASP A 89 16.47 -7.91 4.24
C ASP A 89 16.69 -6.46 3.79
N THR A 90 16.28 -6.12 2.56
CA THR A 90 16.40 -4.75 2.02
C THR A 90 15.33 -3.80 2.56
N HIS A 91 14.17 -4.32 2.96
CA HIS A 91 13.03 -3.56 3.46
C HIS A 91 12.38 -4.32 4.62
N PRO A 92 13.04 -4.36 5.80
CA PRO A 92 12.59 -5.15 6.95
C PRO A 92 11.33 -4.52 7.55
N THR A 93 10.19 -4.81 6.95
CA THR A 93 8.86 -4.30 7.27
C THR A 93 8.51 -4.52 8.73
N LYS A 94 8.85 -5.69 9.28
CA LYS A 94 8.58 -6.00 10.69
C LYS A 94 9.36 -5.09 11.63
N GLN A 95 10.61 -4.82 11.31
CA GLN A 95 11.45 -3.94 12.11
C GLN A 95 11.01 -2.48 11.94
N PHE A 96 10.67 -2.08 10.71
CA PHE A 96 10.16 -0.74 10.40
C PHE A 96 8.91 -0.39 11.20
N ILE A 97 7.90 -1.26 11.23
CA ILE A 97 6.66 -1.04 11.99
C ILE A 97 6.96 -0.95 13.49
N LYS A 98 7.88 -1.77 14.01
CA LYS A 98 8.28 -1.73 15.42
C LYS A 98 9.02 -0.44 15.80
N ASP A 99 9.88 0.05 14.91
CA ASP A 99 10.65 1.27 15.15
C ASP A 99 9.80 2.54 14.99
N ASN A 100 8.66 2.45 14.29
CA ASN A 100 7.69 3.53 14.10
C ASN A 100 6.33 3.20 14.72
N ILE A 101 6.32 2.42 15.82
CA ILE A 101 5.09 1.82 16.36
C ILE A 101 4.03 2.85 16.77
N ASP A 102 4.47 4.05 17.17
CA ASP A 102 3.60 5.16 17.55
C ASP A 102 2.73 5.68 16.38
N ASP A 103 3.13 5.43 15.12
CA ASP A 103 2.34 5.79 13.93
C ASP A 103 1.29 4.73 13.57
N TYR A 104 1.42 3.53 14.13
CA TYR A 104 0.58 2.37 13.80
C TYR A 104 -0.34 1.93 14.95
N ILE A 105 -0.13 2.45 16.16
CA ILE A 105 -0.95 2.13 17.33
C ILE A 105 -1.64 3.39 17.83
N ASP A 106 -2.93 3.27 18.11
CA ASP A 106 -3.66 4.19 18.98
C ASP A 106 -4.60 3.39 19.91
N ASP A 107 -5.43 4.11 20.68
CA ASP A 107 -6.38 3.50 21.61
C ASP A 107 -7.44 2.62 20.91
N ASP A 108 -7.73 2.89 19.62
CA ASP A 108 -8.73 2.17 18.81
C ASP A 108 -8.09 1.07 17.93
N ASN A 109 -6.78 1.13 17.68
CA ASN A 109 -5.99 0.18 16.91
C ASN A 109 -4.78 -0.35 17.70
N PRO A 110 -4.99 -1.21 18.72
CA PRO A 110 -3.90 -1.75 19.52
C PRO A 110 -3.07 -2.78 18.74
N ASP A 111 -1.74 -2.77 18.92
CA ASP A 111 -0.86 -3.84 18.42
C ASP A 111 -1.20 -5.16 19.10
N THR A 112 -1.91 -6.00 18.36
CA THR A 112 -2.41 -7.27 18.82
C THR A 112 -2.10 -8.35 17.78
N PRO A 113 -1.58 -9.51 18.20
CA PRO A 113 -1.31 -10.60 17.28
C PRO A 113 -2.63 -11.14 16.72
N VAL A 114 -2.82 -10.95 15.42
CA VAL A 114 -3.96 -11.52 14.69
C VAL A 114 -3.60 -12.91 14.18
N SER A 115 -4.50 -13.87 14.35
CA SER A 115 -4.33 -15.22 13.82
C SER A 115 -4.79 -15.24 12.34
N GLY A 116 -3.88 -14.84 11.44
CA GLY A 116 -4.06 -14.99 10.00
C GLY A 116 -3.66 -16.38 9.53
N MET A 117 -4.36 -16.91 8.50
CA MET A 117 -4.04 -18.23 7.92
C MET A 117 -2.78 -18.25 7.03
N SER A 118 -2.08 -17.12 6.88
CA SER A 118 -0.76 -17.05 6.25
C SER A 118 0.33 -17.01 7.32
N PHE A 119 1.05 -18.12 7.50
CA PHE A 119 2.22 -18.16 8.39
C PHE A 119 3.42 -17.52 7.69
N CYS A 120 4.12 -16.64 8.39
CA CYS A 120 5.32 -15.95 7.93
C CYS A 120 6.53 -16.39 8.78
N ASP A 121 6.83 -17.68 8.77
CA ASP A 121 7.96 -18.25 9.50
C ASP A 121 9.26 -18.12 8.67
N SER A 122 9.14 -18.05 7.35
CA SER A 122 10.21 -17.76 6.40
C SER A 122 9.74 -16.87 5.25
N ASN A 123 10.66 -16.15 4.60
CA ASN A 123 10.34 -15.33 3.41
C ASN A 123 9.76 -16.15 2.24
N THR A 124 9.96 -17.47 2.23
CA THR A 124 9.42 -18.36 1.19
C THR A 124 7.99 -18.85 1.47
N ASP A 125 7.45 -18.61 2.66
CA ASP A 125 6.10 -19.09 3.01
C ASP A 125 5.00 -18.41 2.20
N TRP A 126 5.30 -17.24 1.61
CA TRP A 126 4.44 -16.55 0.65
C TRP A 126 4.09 -17.40 -0.59
N HIS A 127 4.96 -18.33 -1.01
CA HIS A 127 4.74 -19.17 -2.19
C HIS A 127 4.00 -20.49 -1.90
N ARG A 128 3.73 -20.81 -0.63
CA ARG A 128 2.95 -22.00 -0.28
C ARG A 128 1.48 -21.66 -0.16
N HIS A 129 0.79 -21.89 -1.27
CA HIS A 129 -0.66 -21.95 -1.48
C HIS A 129 -1.27 -20.79 -2.25
N GLY A 130 -1.47 -21.06 -3.54
CA GLY A 130 -2.49 -20.38 -4.33
C GLY A 130 -3.90 -20.61 -3.76
N HIS A 131 -4.76 -19.67 -4.15
CA HIS A 131 -6.19 -19.53 -3.81
C HIS A 131 -6.50 -18.86 -2.47
N VAL A 132 -6.65 -17.54 -2.52
CA VAL A 132 -7.58 -16.80 -1.67
C VAL A 132 -8.99 -17.03 -2.22
N LEU A 133 -9.90 -17.52 -1.39
CA LEU A 133 -11.35 -17.34 -1.56
C LEU A 133 -11.77 -16.10 -0.79
#